data_AF-A0A8J4PWE0-F1
#
_entry.id   AF-A0A8J4PWE0-F1
#
_cell.length_a   1.000
_cell.length_b   1.000
_cell.length_c   1.000
_cell.angle_alpha   90.00
_cell.angle_beta   90.00
_cell.angle_gamma   90.00
#
_symmetry.space_group_name_H-M   'P 1'
#
loop_
_entity.id
_entity.type
_entity.pdbx_description
1 polymer ?
#
loop_
_entity_poly.entity_id
_entity_poly.type
_entity_poly.pdbx_seq_one_letter_code
_entity_poly.pdbx_strand_id
1 'polypeptide(L)'
;MKYILIIYLAILCVKWSNSQFTSTGFPIKVLSDTSPWNTVIGPSPTYDSYSAAMMTRISSILTDNNISPVLGFAYYQWTAPIHLIDSSLSTVNRIVIYQPENTGYHETVDPLNTQRIENLPVSSTFNPDPMADGHMIVFDTSLKEFHEFSRFKWINSTYASATRYDRFAYNAIGTYPAYVPGTRWWMKSVRGAGAPFIAGLIRWDEMVRGDLNHALAFSGPVNRIKALSTSPWTTELCTPVAARSDGYALGPDTIMEGQRLQLNPSLDISSLPPKAKLIAQALKTYGGYMVDNAHGFNIYFEYKGPYATSSWNTYASDIGTLAGIPLSQFRVISCSTIATK
;
A
#
# COMPACT_ATOMS: atom_id res chain seq x y z
N MET A 1 60.15 4.92 41.73
CA MET A 1 59.06 4.15 41.13
C MET A 1 57.78 4.97 41.18
N LYS A 2 57.30 5.49 40.05
CA LYS A 2 56.00 6.18 39.94
C LYS A 2 55.09 5.28 39.12
N TYR A 3 54.01 4.79 39.72
CA TYR A 3 53.00 3.98 39.04
C TYR A 3 52.04 4.91 38.30
N ILE A 4 51.94 4.74 36.98
CA ILE A 4 50.96 5.40 36.12
C ILE A 4 49.68 4.54 36.17
N LEU A 5 48.60 5.10 36.69
CA LEU A 5 47.28 4.48 36.70
C LEU A 5 46.59 4.78 35.36
N ILE A 6 46.54 3.80 34.47
CA ILE A 6 45.79 3.89 33.22
C ILE A 6 44.34 3.52 33.51
N ILE A 7 43.44 4.51 33.50
CA ILE A 7 42.00 4.31 33.63
C ILE A 7 41.46 3.95 32.23
N TYR A 8 41.06 2.69 32.05
CA TYR A 8 40.30 2.27 30.88
C TYR A 8 38.86 2.75 31.01
N LEU A 9 38.49 3.74 30.20
CA LEU A 9 37.10 4.17 30.04
C LEU A 9 36.37 3.14 29.15
N ALA A 10 35.64 2.20 29.76
CA ALA A 10 34.78 1.29 29.03
C ALA A 10 33.53 2.07 28.57
N ILE A 11 33.46 2.38 27.28
CA ILE A 11 32.24 2.92 26.65
C ILE A 11 31.24 1.75 26.57
N LEU A 12 30.27 1.73 27.49
CA LEU A 12 29.08 0.88 27.36
C LEU A 12 28.26 1.38 26.16
N CYS A 13 28.42 0.72 25.03
CA CYS A 13 27.50 0.84 23.90
C CYS A 13 26.17 0.18 24.33
N VAL A 14 25.27 0.97 24.91
CA VAL A 14 23.88 0.54 25.14
C VAL A 14 23.26 0.36 23.77
N LYS A 15 23.19 -0.90 23.29
CA LYS A 15 22.34 -1.26 22.16
C LYS A 15 20.90 -1.05 22.63
N TRP A 16 20.33 0.10 22.29
CA TRP A 16 18.88 0.27 22.34
C TRP A 16 18.30 -0.77 21.40
N SER A 17 17.71 -1.83 21.94
CA SER A 17 16.84 -2.69 21.15
C SER A 17 15.64 -1.84 20.77
N ASN A 18 15.65 -1.27 19.57
CA ASN A 18 14.47 -0.63 19.02
C ASN A 18 13.35 -1.69 19.04
N SER A 19 12.33 -1.46 19.86
CA SER A 19 11.17 -2.35 19.92
C SER A 19 10.61 -2.53 18.51
N GLN A 20 10.41 -3.78 18.08
CA GLN A 20 9.84 -4.07 16.75
C GLN A 20 8.39 -3.58 16.63
N PHE A 21 7.76 -3.23 17.75
CA PHE A 21 6.39 -2.76 17.85
C PHE A 21 6.32 -1.43 18.58
N THR A 22 5.36 -0.60 18.19
CA THR A 22 4.93 0.60 18.90
C THR A 22 4.34 0.26 20.28
N SER A 23 4.07 1.26 21.11
CA SER A 23 3.38 1.09 22.40
C SER A 23 1.96 0.51 22.28
N THR A 24 1.34 0.59 21.11
CA THR A 24 0.02 -0.01 20.83
C THR A 24 0.13 -1.45 20.32
N GLY A 25 1.33 -2.01 20.22
CA GLY A 25 1.57 -3.36 19.72
C GLY A 25 1.57 -3.48 18.20
N PHE A 26 1.40 -2.37 17.46
CA PHE A 26 1.48 -2.33 16.00
C PHE A 26 2.95 -2.34 15.53
N PRO A 27 3.31 -3.06 14.46
CA PRO A 27 4.70 -3.14 14.00
C PRO A 27 5.26 -1.79 13.55
N ILE A 28 6.50 -1.51 13.94
CA ILE A 28 7.25 -0.35 13.46
C ILE A 28 7.51 -0.45 11.97
N LYS A 29 7.88 -1.64 11.49
CA LYS A 29 8.06 -1.99 10.08
C LYS A 29 7.04 -3.07 9.70
N VAL A 30 6.25 -2.77 8.69
CA VAL A 30 5.30 -3.71 8.10
C VAL A 30 6.00 -4.45 6.95
N LEU A 31 5.74 -5.75 6.81
CA LEU A 31 6.37 -6.69 5.90
C LEU A 31 7.84 -7.01 6.24
N SER A 32 8.35 -8.10 5.67
CA SER A 32 9.75 -8.50 5.88
C SER A 32 10.73 -7.48 5.30
N ASP A 33 11.98 -7.50 5.76
CA ASP A 33 13.06 -6.67 5.19
C ASP A 33 13.35 -7.02 3.72
N THR A 34 13.05 -8.24 3.30
CA THR A 34 13.21 -8.73 1.93
C THR A 34 11.99 -8.46 1.05
N SER A 35 10.93 -7.89 1.61
CA SER A 35 9.75 -7.48 0.86
C SER A 35 10.15 -6.45 -0.20
N PRO A 36 9.65 -6.53 -1.45
CA PRO A 36 9.89 -5.47 -2.43
C PRO A 36 9.47 -4.09 -1.93
N TRP A 37 8.46 -4.03 -1.05
CA TRP A 37 8.01 -2.81 -0.39
C TRP A 37 9.06 -2.21 0.55
N ASN A 38 9.95 -3.00 1.13
CA ASN A 38 10.99 -2.54 2.06
C ASN A 38 12.40 -2.50 1.43
N THR A 39 12.51 -2.76 0.14
CA THR A 39 13.79 -2.72 -0.58
C THR A 39 14.02 -1.35 -1.20
N VAL A 40 15.25 -0.83 -1.14
CA VAL A 40 15.62 0.42 -1.83
C VAL A 40 15.74 0.19 -3.33
N ILE A 41 15.56 1.24 -4.12
CA ILE A 41 15.93 1.25 -5.53
C ILE A 41 17.45 1.35 -5.61
N GLY A 42 18.07 0.44 -6.37
CA GLY A 42 19.53 0.44 -6.55
C GLY A 42 20.06 1.72 -7.19
N PRO A 43 21.38 1.95 -7.18
CA PRO A 43 21.99 3.19 -7.67
C PRO A 43 21.90 3.39 -9.19
N SER A 44 21.55 2.35 -9.95
CA SER A 44 21.47 2.38 -11.42
C SER A 44 20.28 1.54 -11.91
N PRO A 45 19.04 1.97 -11.62
CA PRO A 45 17.86 1.25 -12.08
C PRO A 45 17.70 1.42 -13.60
N THR A 46 17.23 0.39 -14.28
CA THR A 46 16.79 0.49 -15.66
C THR A 46 15.39 1.08 -15.69
N TYR A 47 15.23 2.21 -16.37
CA TYR A 47 13.92 2.82 -16.58
C TYR A 47 13.25 2.26 -17.84
N ASP A 48 11.93 2.16 -17.81
CA ASP A 48 11.12 1.77 -18.96
C ASP A 48 11.35 2.75 -20.11
N SER A 49 11.51 2.25 -21.33
CA SER A 49 11.72 3.10 -22.52
C SER A 49 10.53 4.01 -22.80
N TYR A 50 9.33 3.64 -22.32
CA TYR A 50 8.12 4.46 -22.40
C TYR A 50 7.88 5.30 -21.14
N SER A 51 8.78 5.33 -20.17
CA SER A 51 8.59 6.04 -18.89
C SER A 51 8.10 7.49 -19.07
N ALA A 52 8.71 8.25 -19.98
CA ALA A 52 8.29 9.63 -20.21
C ALA A 52 6.90 9.71 -20.86
N ALA A 53 6.61 8.83 -21.81
CA ALA A 53 5.30 8.73 -22.45
C ALA A 53 4.20 8.33 -21.44
N MET A 54 4.51 7.42 -20.51
CA MET A 54 3.60 7.02 -19.43
C MET A 54 3.22 8.19 -18.53
N MET A 55 4.18 8.99 -18.07
CA MET A 55 3.88 10.16 -17.23
C MET A 55 3.16 11.26 -18.00
N THR A 56 3.48 11.45 -19.28
CA THR A 56 2.74 12.36 -20.17
C THR A 56 1.29 11.91 -20.33
N ARG A 57 1.05 10.61 -20.58
CA ARG A 57 -0.30 10.06 -20.74
C ARG A 57 -1.15 10.23 -19.48
N ILE A 58 -0.59 9.99 -18.30
CA ILE A 58 -1.26 10.28 -17.02
C ILE A 58 -1.63 11.77 -16.96
N SER A 59 -0.68 12.67 -17.25
CA SER A 59 -0.90 14.12 -17.19
C SER A 59 -2.01 14.57 -18.17
N SER A 60 -2.02 14.04 -19.38
CA SER A 60 -3.07 14.32 -20.39
C SER A 60 -4.43 13.85 -19.92
N ILE A 61 -4.55 12.60 -19.44
CA ILE A 61 -5.83 12.05 -18.98
C ILE A 61 -6.37 12.84 -17.79
N LEU A 62 -5.52 13.26 -16.85
CA LEU A 62 -5.95 14.10 -15.74
C LEU A 62 -6.49 15.45 -16.26
N THR A 63 -5.76 16.09 -17.16
CA THR A 63 -6.15 17.37 -17.76
C THR A 63 -7.47 17.27 -18.52
N ASP A 64 -7.63 16.25 -19.36
CA ASP A 64 -8.84 15.99 -20.16
C ASP A 64 -10.07 15.75 -19.27
N ASN A 65 -9.86 15.22 -18.06
CA ASN A 65 -10.92 15.01 -17.06
C ASN A 65 -11.08 16.20 -16.08
N ASN A 66 -10.48 17.35 -16.36
CA ASN A 66 -10.49 18.54 -15.49
C ASN A 66 -9.91 18.29 -14.08
N ILE A 67 -8.94 17.39 -13.97
CA ILE A 67 -8.19 17.10 -12.75
C ILE A 67 -6.79 17.70 -12.89
N SER A 68 -6.30 18.39 -11.86
CA SER A 68 -4.94 18.93 -11.89
C SER A 68 -3.91 17.80 -12.08
N PRO A 69 -2.98 17.91 -13.05
CA PRO A 69 -2.00 16.88 -13.35
C PRO A 69 -0.83 16.92 -12.36
N VAL A 70 -1.13 16.64 -11.10
CA VAL A 70 -0.20 16.69 -9.96
C VAL A 70 -0.33 15.41 -9.13
N LEU A 71 0.60 15.21 -8.20
CA LEU A 71 0.48 14.14 -7.22
C LEU A 71 -0.71 14.40 -6.29
N GLY A 72 -1.67 13.49 -6.28
CA GLY A 72 -2.82 13.48 -5.39
C GLY A 72 -2.60 12.64 -4.13
N PHE A 73 -3.55 12.73 -3.20
CA PHE A 73 -3.43 12.12 -1.88
C PHE A 73 -4.75 11.50 -1.44
N ALA A 74 -4.76 10.19 -1.20
CA ALA A 74 -5.89 9.48 -0.63
C ALA A 74 -5.74 9.37 0.89
N TYR A 75 -6.26 10.35 1.64
CA TYR A 75 -6.13 10.44 3.11
C TYR A 75 -7.45 10.48 3.91
N TYR A 76 -8.58 10.87 3.28
CA TYR A 76 -9.90 11.04 3.94
C TYR A 76 -10.99 10.18 3.29
N GLN A 77 -10.66 9.58 2.16
CA GLN A 77 -11.56 8.76 1.36
C GLN A 77 -10.72 7.99 0.35
N TRP A 78 -11.26 6.87 -0.15
CA TRP A 78 -10.56 5.99 -1.08
C TRP A 78 -9.24 5.47 -0.49
N THR A 79 -9.21 5.25 0.83
CA THR A 79 -8.06 4.68 1.53
C THR A 79 -8.53 3.64 2.56
N ALA A 80 -7.78 3.34 3.62
CA ALA A 80 -8.20 2.40 4.65
C ALA A 80 -7.84 2.87 6.07
N PRO A 81 -8.76 2.75 7.05
CA PRO A 81 -8.41 2.84 8.46
C PRO A 81 -7.66 1.59 8.90
N ILE A 82 -6.80 1.76 9.89
CA ILE A 82 -6.17 0.67 10.63
C ILE A 82 -6.81 0.59 12.01
N HIS A 83 -7.43 -0.55 12.29
CA HIS A 83 -7.97 -0.87 13.61
C HIS A 83 -7.10 -1.91 14.30
N LEU A 84 -6.91 -1.76 15.61
CA LEU A 84 -6.14 -2.70 16.41
C LEU A 84 -7.07 -3.58 17.23
N ILE A 85 -6.76 -4.86 17.31
CA ILE A 85 -7.46 -5.80 18.17
C ILE A 85 -6.46 -6.74 18.86
N ASP A 86 -6.85 -7.31 19.99
CA ASP A 86 -6.13 -8.39 20.67
C ASP A 86 -7.07 -9.58 20.81
N SER A 87 -7.01 -10.53 19.88
CA SER A 87 -7.94 -11.66 19.86
C SER A 87 -7.73 -12.68 20.98
N SER A 88 -6.64 -12.56 21.76
CA SER A 88 -6.42 -13.37 22.95
C SER A 88 -7.36 -13.00 24.09
N LEU A 89 -7.92 -11.78 24.06
CA LEU A 89 -8.89 -11.33 25.06
C LEU A 89 -10.26 -11.98 24.83
N SER A 90 -10.84 -12.53 25.89
CA SER A 90 -12.17 -13.18 25.86
C SER A 90 -13.31 -12.22 25.51
N THR A 91 -13.09 -10.91 25.65
CA THR A 91 -14.07 -9.85 25.36
C THR A 91 -14.15 -9.46 23.89
N VAL A 92 -13.28 -9.99 23.03
CA VAL A 92 -13.30 -9.65 21.60
C VAL A 92 -14.52 -10.24 20.91
N ASN A 93 -15.31 -9.35 20.30
CA ASN A 93 -16.40 -9.73 19.42
C ASN A 93 -15.87 -10.49 18.20
N ARG A 94 -16.62 -11.51 17.77
CA ARG A 94 -16.30 -12.30 16.58
C ARG A 94 -17.46 -12.23 15.61
N ILE A 95 -17.13 -11.93 14.36
CA ILE A 95 -18.13 -11.75 13.31
C ILE A 95 -18.00 -12.83 12.24
N VAL A 96 -19.05 -12.98 11.47
CA VAL A 96 -19.02 -13.68 10.18
C VAL A 96 -19.13 -12.63 9.08
N ILE A 97 -18.25 -12.72 8.07
CA ILE A 97 -18.41 -11.96 6.83
C ILE A 97 -18.92 -12.86 5.72
N TYR A 98 -19.77 -12.30 4.85
CA TYR A 98 -20.26 -12.97 3.64
C TYR A 98 -19.75 -12.30 2.37
N GLN A 99 -19.52 -13.09 1.33
CA GLN A 99 -19.23 -12.61 -0.01
C GLN A 99 -20.57 -12.33 -0.73
N PRO A 100 -20.89 -11.06 -1.08
CA PRO A 100 -22.23 -10.68 -1.51
C PRO A 100 -22.53 -10.93 -3.01
N GLU A 101 -21.56 -11.37 -3.80
CA GLU A 101 -21.62 -11.55 -5.26
C GLU A 101 -21.72 -13.04 -5.66
N ASN A 102 -21.88 -13.95 -4.69
CA ASN A 102 -21.93 -15.40 -4.89
C ASN A 102 -20.69 -16.00 -5.59
N THR A 103 -19.54 -15.31 -5.56
CA THR A 103 -18.30 -15.80 -6.18
C THR A 103 -17.39 -16.55 -5.21
N GLY A 104 -17.58 -16.37 -3.90
CA GLY A 104 -16.67 -16.85 -2.86
C GLY A 104 -15.38 -16.05 -2.75
N TYR A 105 -14.58 -16.35 -1.73
CA TYR A 105 -13.24 -15.77 -1.55
C TYR A 105 -12.15 -16.67 -2.12
N HIS A 106 -10.93 -16.15 -2.28
CA HIS A 106 -9.80 -16.97 -2.73
C HIS A 106 -9.62 -18.22 -1.86
N GLU A 107 -9.23 -19.34 -2.45
CA GLU A 107 -9.12 -20.65 -1.81
C GLU A 107 -8.16 -20.68 -0.61
N THR A 108 -7.26 -19.71 -0.50
CA THR A 108 -6.33 -19.56 0.64
C THR A 108 -7.02 -19.10 1.92
N VAL A 109 -8.21 -18.52 1.82
CA VAL A 109 -9.01 -18.07 2.97
C VAL A 109 -10.41 -18.73 3.01
N ASP A 110 -10.92 -19.20 1.87
CA ASP A 110 -12.18 -19.96 1.76
C ASP A 110 -11.99 -21.22 0.89
N PRO A 111 -11.25 -22.24 1.38
CA PRO A 111 -10.91 -23.43 0.60
C PRO A 111 -12.13 -24.28 0.21
N LEU A 112 -13.21 -24.19 0.99
CA LEU A 112 -14.44 -24.96 0.78
C LEU A 112 -15.51 -24.17 0.00
N ASN A 113 -15.19 -22.95 -0.46
CA ASN A 113 -16.13 -22.06 -1.14
C ASN A 113 -17.44 -21.86 -0.36
N THR A 114 -17.34 -21.69 0.95
CA THR A 114 -18.47 -21.45 1.85
C THR A 114 -19.06 -20.05 1.68
N GLN A 115 -18.36 -19.19 0.93
CA GLN A 115 -18.70 -17.79 0.65
C GLN A 115 -18.80 -16.95 1.93
N ARG A 116 -18.18 -17.43 3.00
CA ARG A 116 -18.16 -16.78 4.31
C ARG A 116 -16.81 -16.98 4.98
N ILE A 117 -16.46 -16.07 5.87
CA ILE A 117 -15.32 -16.25 6.78
C ILE A 117 -15.85 -16.09 8.19
N GLU A 118 -15.64 -17.11 9.01
CA GLU A 118 -16.17 -17.19 10.37
C GLU A 118 -15.12 -16.80 11.41
N ASN A 119 -15.56 -16.47 12.62
CA ASN A 119 -14.72 -16.22 13.79
C ASN A 119 -13.70 -15.09 13.63
N LEU A 120 -14.00 -14.05 12.84
CA LEU A 120 -13.08 -12.92 12.64
C LEU A 120 -13.10 -11.96 13.84
N PRO A 121 -11.94 -11.59 14.41
CA PRO A 121 -11.85 -10.69 15.56
C PRO A 121 -12.04 -9.23 15.10
N VAL A 122 -13.28 -8.80 14.91
CA VAL A 122 -13.62 -7.45 14.44
C VAL A 122 -14.62 -6.83 15.42
N SER A 123 -14.24 -5.71 16.03
CA SER A 123 -15.14 -4.94 16.89
C SER A 123 -16.23 -4.28 16.05
N SER A 124 -17.47 -4.27 16.55
CA SER A 124 -18.59 -3.55 15.92
C SER A 124 -18.41 -2.03 15.90
N THR A 125 -17.41 -1.50 16.62
CA THR A 125 -17.03 -0.09 16.60
C THR A 125 -16.08 0.26 15.46
N PHE A 126 -15.54 -0.73 14.74
CA PHE A 126 -14.63 -0.50 13.62
C PHE A 126 -15.44 -0.09 12.40
N ASN A 127 -15.03 1.00 11.77
CA ASN A 127 -15.66 1.51 10.56
C ASN A 127 -14.67 1.41 9.39
N PRO A 128 -15.13 1.02 8.20
CA PRO A 128 -14.32 1.07 6.98
C PRO A 128 -14.12 2.52 6.51
N ASP A 129 -13.33 2.69 5.46
CA ASP A 129 -13.33 3.91 4.64
C ASP A 129 -14.76 4.28 4.21
N PRO A 130 -15.12 5.57 4.19
CA PRO A 130 -16.50 5.99 3.93
C PRO A 130 -16.95 5.84 2.47
N MET A 131 -16.03 5.56 1.53
CA MET A 131 -16.38 5.44 0.12
C MET A 131 -16.80 4.03 -0.26
N ALA A 132 -17.25 3.90 -1.52
CA ALA A 132 -17.84 2.67 -2.03
C ALA A 132 -16.91 1.44 -1.91
N ASP A 133 -15.60 1.65 -1.98
CA ASP A 133 -14.62 0.56 -1.84
C ASP A 133 -14.42 0.12 -0.39
N GLY A 134 -14.91 0.87 0.59
CA GLY A 134 -15.08 0.42 1.98
C GLY A 134 -13.91 -0.38 2.53
N HIS A 135 -12.67 0.03 2.23
CA HIS A 135 -11.51 -0.71 2.67
C HIS A 135 -11.36 -0.58 4.16
N MET A 136 -10.87 -1.64 4.80
CA MET A 136 -10.60 -1.68 6.22
C MET A 136 -9.44 -2.62 6.48
N ILE A 137 -8.52 -2.20 7.34
CA ILE A 137 -7.45 -3.04 7.85
C ILE A 137 -7.71 -3.25 9.34
N VAL A 138 -7.70 -4.51 9.77
CA VAL A 138 -7.69 -4.89 11.18
C VAL A 138 -6.37 -5.61 11.44
N PHE A 139 -5.60 -5.14 12.42
CA PHE A 139 -4.37 -5.79 12.84
C PHE A 139 -4.57 -6.44 14.20
N ASP A 140 -4.41 -7.76 14.23
CA ASP A 140 -4.41 -8.53 15.47
C ASP A 140 -3.03 -8.44 16.12
N THR A 141 -2.97 -7.70 17.22
CA THR A 141 -1.75 -7.46 18.00
C THR A 141 -1.27 -8.70 18.76
N SER A 142 -2.11 -9.71 18.95
CA SER A 142 -1.73 -10.97 19.59
C SER A 142 -1.17 -11.98 18.60
N LEU A 143 -1.85 -12.16 17.46
CA LEU A 143 -1.44 -13.06 16.39
C LEU A 143 -0.39 -12.45 15.46
N LYS A 144 -0.22 -11.12 15.51
CA LYS A 144 0.58 -10.33 14.59
C LYS A 144 0.18 -10.56 13.13
N GLU A 145 -1.12 -10.57 12.89
CA GLU A 145 -1.75 -10.85 11.59
C GLU A 145 -2.59 -9.67 11.13
N PHE A 146 -2.54 -9.38 9.84
CA PHE A 146 -3.44 -8.45 9.17
C PHE A 146 -4.67 -9.20 8.66
N HIS A 147 -5.84 -8.58 8.82
CA HIS A 147 -7.09 -8.91 8.17
C HIS A 147 -7.50 -7.70 7.34
N GLU A 148 -7.58 -7.86 6.02
CA GLU A 148 -7.87 -6.76 5.11
C GLU A 148 -9.14 -7.04 4.33
N PHE A 149 -9.94 -5.99 4.11
CA PHE A 149 -11.24 -6.08 3.46
C PHE A 149 -11.34 -5.08 2.31
N SER A 150 -12.15 -5.43 1.30
CA SER A 150 -12.70 -4.48 0.33
C SER A 150 -14.22 -4.56 0.35
N ARG A 151 -14.86 -3.41 0.16
CA ARG A 151 -16.29 -3.14 0.19
C ARG A 151 -16.94 -3.67 1.46
N PHE A 152 -16.27 -3.47 2.60
CA PHE A 152 -16.77 -3.93 3.89
C PHE A 152 -18.03 -3.16 4.27
N LYS A 153 -19.09 -3.87 4.66
CA LYS A 153 -20.36 -3.29 5.09
C LYS A 153 -20.92 -4.06 6.27
N TRP A 154 -21.20 -3.36 7.37
CA TRP A 154 -21.93 -3.93 8.49
C TRP A 154 -23.36 -4.31 8.09
N ILE A 155 -23.80 -5.49 8.51
CA ILE A 155 -25.21 -5.92 8.43
C ILE A 155 -25.85 -5.75 9.82
N ASN A 156 -25.15 -6.20 10.86
CA ASN A 156 -25.48 -5.98 12.27
C ASN A 156 -24.20 -6.19 13.13
N SER A 157 -24.34 -6.30 14.45
CA SER A 157 -23.19 -6.42 15.37
C SER A 157 -22.38 -7.71 15.26
N THR A 158 -22.88 -8.76 14.59
CA THR A 158 -22.21 -10.06 14.44
C THR A 158 -22.00 -10.47 12.98
N TYR A 159 -22.54 -9.70 12.04
CA TYR A 159 -22.50 -10.01 10.62
C TYR A 159 -22.12 -8.79 9.78
N ALA A 160 -21.31 -9.02 8.76
CA ALA A 160 -20.96 -8.04 7.74
C ALA A 160 -20.85 -8.71 6.36
N SER A 161 -20.69 -7.91 5.32
CA SER A 161 -20.30 -8.38 3.99
C SER A 161 -19.01 -7.69 3.55
N ALA A 162 -18.24 -8.38 2.71
CA ALA A 162 -17.06 -7.84 2.05
C ALA A 162 -16.87 -8.56 0.71
N THR A 163 -16.58 -7.83 -0.38
CA THR A 163 -16.37 -8.47 -1.68
C THR A 163 -15.01 -9.16 -1.75
N ARG A 164 -14.02 -8.65 -1.01
CA ARG A 164 -12.68 -9.24 -0.86
C ARG A 164 -12.28 -9.35 0.60
N TYR A 165 -11.50 -10.38 0.88
CA TYR A 165 -10.87 -10.60 2.18
C TYR A 165 -9.53 -11.32 1.98
N ASP A 166 -8.52 -10.91 2.74
CA ASP A 166 -7.25 -11.61 2.82
C ASP A 166 -6.64 -11.47 4.20
N ARG A 167 -5.72 -12.39 4.54
CA ARG A 167 -4.96 -12.35 5.78
C ARG A 167 -3.52 -12.80 5.61
N PHE A 168 -2.63 -12.20 6.38
CA PHE A 168 -1.20 -12.54 6.36
C PHE A 168 -0.47 -12.00 7.60
N ALA A 169 0.61 -12.66 7.98
CA ALA A 169 1.46 -12.24 9.08
C ALA A 169 2.13 -10.88 8.80
N TYR A 170 2.39 -10.10 9.84
CA TYR A 170 2.94 -8.74 9.72
C TYR A 170 4.30 -8.68 9.03
N ASN A 171 5.08 -9.76 9.09
CA ASN A 171 6.41 -9.90 8.51
C ASN A 171 6.42 -10.77 7.25
N ALA A 172 5.27 -10.98 6.61
CA ALA A 172 5.20 -11.63 5.31
C ALA A 172 5.95 -10.81 4.24
N ILE A 173 6.25 -11.43 3.10
CA ILE A 173 6.88 -10.74 1.95
C ILE A 173 5.93 -9.66 1.37
N GLY A 174 4.61 -9.78 1.56
CA GLY A 174 3.64 -8.80 1.07
C GLY A 174 3.45 -8.83 -0.45
N THR A 175 3.66 -9.98 -1.06
CA THR A 175 3.41 -10.27 -2.48
C THR A 175 2.85 -11.67 -2.65
N TYR A 176 2.17 -11.90 -3.77
CA TYR A 176 1.69 -13.22 -4.15
C TYR A 176 2.11 -13.53 -5.60
N PRO A 177 2.19 -14.82 -5.98
CA PRO A 177 2.42 -15.19 -7.38
C PRO A 177 1.39 -14.53 -8.32
N ALA A 178 1.82 -14.14 -9.51
CA ALA A 178 0.91 -13.70 -10.56
C ALA A 178 -0.13 -14.79 -10.86
N TYR A 179 -1.40 -14.41 -10.89
CA TYR A 179 -2.53 -15.31 -11.09
C TYR A 179 -2.48 -16.50 -10.13
N VAL A 180 -2.44 -16.19 -8.83
CA VAL A 180 -2.30 -17.17 -7.72
C VAL A 180 -3.08 -18.45 -8.01
N PRO A 181 -2.46 -19.64 -7.84
CA PRO A 181 -3.13 -20.91 -8.11
C PRO A 181 -4.47 -21.03 -7.38
N GLY A 182 -5.50 -21.38 -8.15
CA GLY A 182 -6.88 -21.42 -7.68
C GLY A 182 -7.84 -21.12 -8.81
N THR A 183 -9.07 -21.59 -8.68
CA THR A 183 -10.16 -21.24 -9.59
C THR A 183 -10.58 -19.78 -9.42
N ARG A 184 -10.31 -19.17 -8.25
CA ARG A 184 -10.67 -17.79 -7.93
C ARG A 184 -9.44 -16.87 -7.82
N TRP A 185 -8.43 -17.06 -8.67
CA TRP A 185 -7.18 -16.28 -8.66
C TRP A 185 -7.40 -14.76 -8.61
N TRP A 186 -8.44 -14.25 -9.29
CA TRP A 186 -8.77 -12.82 -9.33
C TRP A 186 -9.30 -12.29 -8.01
N MET A 187 -9.64 -13.16 -7.03
CA MET A 187 -10.12 -12.81 -5.69
C MET A 187 -8.98 -12.56 -4.69
N LYS A 188 -7.71 -12.80 -5.08
CA LYS A 188 -6.59 -12.62 -4.16
C LYS A 188 -6.41 -11.16 -3.76
N SER A 189 -6.24 -10.94 -2.46
CA SER A 189 -6.06 -9.64 -1.82
C SER A 189 -7.15 -8.62 -2.13
N VAL A 190 -6.96 -7.38 -1.68
CA VAL A 190 -8.04 -6.39 -1.60
C VAL A 190 -7.90 -5.22 -2.58
N ARG A 191 -6.70 -4.89 -3.08
CA ARG A 191 -6.48 -3.83 -4.10
C ARG A 191 -6.56 -4.36 -5.53
N GLY A 192 -6.78 -3.48 -6.53
CA GLY A 192 -6.83 -3.83 -7.97
C GLY A 192 -5.70 -4.74 -8.45
N ALA A 193 -4.47 -4.47 -7.99
CA ALA A 193 -3.28 -5.27 -8.31
C ALA A 193 -3.18 -6.61 -7.57
N GLY A 194 -4.07 -6.90 -6.62
CA GLY A 194 -3.92 -8.04 -5.71
C GLY A 194 -2.78 -7.88 -4.70
N ALA A 195 -2.34 -6.65 -4.45
CA ALA A 195 -1.41 -6.32 -3.38
C ALA A 195 -2.16 -6.08 -2.06
N PRO A 196 -1.55 -6.38 -0.89
CA PRO A 196 -2.10 -5.99 0.40
C PRO A 196 -2.33 -4.48 0.50
N PHE A 197 -3.38 -4.05 1.21
CA PHE A 197 -3.70 -2.64 1.36
C PHE A 197 -2.66 -1.89 2.20
N ILE A 198 -2.22 -2.51 3.30
CA ILE A 198 -1.19 -1.96 4.20
C ILE A 198 0.16 -1.77 3.49
N ALA A 199 0.42 -2.54 2.43
CA ALA A 199 1.66 -2.45 1.69
C ALA A 199 1.73 -1.10 0.94
N GLY A 200 2.68 -0.27 1.34
CA GLY A 200 2.87 1.07 0.78
C GLY A 200 1.91 2.15 1.30
N LEU A 201 1.14 1.85 2.34
CA LEU A 201 0.29 2.84 3.02
C LEU A 201 1.14 3.75 3.92
N ILE A 202 0.99 5.06 3.77
CA ILE A 202 1.67 6.04 4.65
C ILE A 202 0.89 6.13 5.96
N ARG A 203 1.50 5.72 7.07
CA ARG A 203 0.82 5.71 8.37
C ARG A 203 1.05 6.99 9.15
N TRP A 204 0.07 7.33 9.99
CA TRP A 204 0.18 8.51 10.85
C TRP A 204 1.40 8.41 11.78
N ASP A 205 1.66 7.22 12.34
CA ASP A 205 2.77 7.01 13.28
C ASP A 205 4.15 7.22 12.63
N GLU A 206 4.33 6.82 11.37
CA GLU A 206 5.56 7.02 10.59
C GLU A 206 5.83 8.51 10.38
N MET A 207 4.77 9.25 10.05
CA MET A 207 4.84 10.69 9.84
C MET A 207 5.11 11.45 11.15
N VAL A 208 4.60 10.99 12.29
CA VAL A 208 4.95 11.54 13.61
C VAL A 208 6.40 11.23 13.98
N ARG A 209 6.84 9.98 13.80
CA ARG A 209 8.21 9.53 14.11
C ARG A 209 9.27 10.12 13.17
N GLY A 210 8.87 10.52 11.97
CA GLY A 210 9.78 11.01 10.94
C GLY A 210 10.50 9.88 10.19
N ASP A 211 9.87 8.71 10.09
CA ASP A 211 10.50 7.46 9.66
C ASP A 211 9.63 6.73 8.64
N LEU A 212 9.77 7.10 7.35
CA LEU A 212 9.01 6.54 6.23
C LEU A 212 9.96 5.78 5.29
N ASN A 213 10.23 4.51 5.63
CA ASN A 213 11.30 3.71 5.03
C ASN A 213 10.78 2.53 4.19
N HIS A 214 9.78 2.78 3.35
CA HIS A 214 9.22 1.79 2.45
C HIS A 214 8.75 2.45 1.15
N ALA A 215 8.55 1.63 0.11
CA ALA A 215 7.95 2.03 -1.14
C ALA A 215 6.48 2.35 -0.91
N LEU A 216 5.96 3.36 -1.62
CA LEU A 216 4.58 3.82 -1.45
C LEU A 216 3.61 3.14 -2.43
N ALA A 217 2.35 3.06 -2.08
CA ALA A 217 1.30 2.62 -2.99
C ALA A 217 0.85 3.79 -3.88
N PHE A 218 0.78 3.58 -5.19
CA PHE A 218 0.23 4.51 -6.16
C PHE A 218 -1.09 4.00 -6.74
N SER A 219 -1.99 4.93 -7.04
CA SER A 219 -3.09 4.71 -7.98
C SER A 219 -2.91 5.60 -9.20
N GLY A 220 -3.45 5.19 -10.34
CA GLY A 220 -3.40 5.97 -11.57
C GLY A 220 -4.78 6.15 -12.20
N PRO A 221 -4.95 7.19 -13.05
CA PRO A 221 -6.16 7.38 -13.85
C PRO A 221 -6.40 6.25 -14.86
N VAL A 222 -5.38 5.45 -15.12
CA VAL A 222 -5.42 4.36 -16.08
C VAL A 222 -4.29 3.37 -15.81
N ASN A 223 -4.61 2.08 -15.82
CA ASN A 223 -3.65 0.98 -15.80
C ASN A 223 -3.76 0.10 -17.05
N ARG A 224 -2.63 -0.47 -17.45
CA ARG A 224 -2.52 -1.29 -18.66
C ARG A 224 -3.22 -2.63 -18.46
N ILE A 225 -4.07 -3.00 -19.43
CA ILE A 225 -4.56 -4.37 -19.58
C ILE A 225 -3.64 -5.20 -20.48
N LYS A 226 -3.19 -4.65 -21.62
CA LYS A 226 -2.17 -5.27 -22.48
C LYS A 226 -1.45 -4.23 -23.34
N ALA A 227 -0.21 -4.49 -23.73
CA ALA A 227 0.59 -3.54 -24.49
C ALA A 227 0.03 -3.33 -25.92
N LEU A 228 -0.44 -4.41 -26.56
CA LEU A 228 -0.97 -4.39 -27.93
C LEU A 228 -2.33 -5.08 -28.00
N SER A 229 -3.24 -4.55 -28.82
CA SER A 229 -4.54 -5.19 -29.06
C SER A 229 -4.41 -6.60 -29.65
N THR A 230 -3.34 -6.83 -30.42
CA THR A 230 -3.00 -8.10 -31.09
C THR A 230 -2.28 -9.11 -30.20
N SER A 231 -1.92 -8.76 -28.96
CA SER A 231 -1.32 -9.71 -28.03
C SER A 231 -2.24 -10.93 -27.82
N PRO A 232 -1.70 -12.16 -27.77
CA PRO A 232 -2.50 -13.38 -27.60
C PRO A 232 -3.05 -13.56 -26.17
N TRP A 233 -2.54 -12.80 -25.20
CA TRP A 233 -3.02 -12.78 -23.82
C TRP A 233 -4.06 -11.70 -23.58
N THR A 234 -4.85 -11.91 -22.54
CA THR A 234 -5.98 -11.05 -22.13
C THR A 234 -5.57 -9.99 -21.12
N THR A 235 -4.53 -10.24 -20.33
CA THR A 235 -4.05 -9.31 -19.29
C THR A 235 -2.53 -9.43 -19.10
N GLU A 236 -1.88 -8.30 -18.79
CA GLU A 236 -0.48 -8.17 -18.36
C GLU A 236 -0.41 -7.56 -16.96
N LEU A 237 0.58 -7.95 -16.17
CA LEU A 237 0.93 -7.30 -14.90
C LEU A 237 2.42 -7.42 -14.60
N CYS A 238 2.91 -6.59 -13.69
CA CYS A 238 4.30 -6.64 -13.24
C CYS A 238 4.43 -7.36 -11.88
N THR A 239 5.09 -8.52 -11.88
CA THR A 239 5.32 -9.34 -10.68
C THR A 239 6.66 -8.95 -10.02
N PRO A 240 6.83 -9.12 -8.68
CA PRO A 240 5.95 -9.81 -7.73
C PRO A 240 4.87 -8.94 -7.07
N VAL A 241 4.87 -7.63 -7.26
CA VAL A 241 3.95 -6.77 -6.51
C VAL A 241 2.50 -6.96 -6.92
N ALA A 242 2.22 -7.08 -8.22
CA ALA A 242 0.90 -7.43 -8.70
C ALA A 242 0.72 -8.95 -8.80
N ALA A 243 -0.40 -9.43 -8.27
CA ALA A 243 -0.86 -10.81 -8.36
C ALA A 243 -2.06 -10.96 -9.31
N ARG A 244 -2.76 -9.86 -9.59
CA ARG A 244 -3.84 -9.72 -10.58
C ARG A 244 -3.80 -8.29 -11.13
N SER A 245 -4.67 -7.97 -12.08
CA SER A 245 -4.84 -6.60 -12.56
C SER A 245 -6.31 -6.36 -12.89
N ASP A 246 -6.80 -5.16 -12.59
CA ASP A 246 -8.08 -4.64 -13.11
C ASP A 246 -7.90 -3.46 -14.08
N GLY A 247 -6.67 -3.25 -14.56
CA GLY A 247 -6.37 -2.35 -15.66
C GLY A 247 -7.20 -2.67 -16.90
N TYR A 248 -7.49 -1.64 -17.70
CA TYR A 248 -8.40 -1.72 -18.84
C TYR A 248 -7.87 -1.05 -20.11
N ALA A 249 -6.72 -0.37 -20.04
CA ALA A 249 -6.22 0.40 -21.18
C ALA A 249 -5.13 -0.32 -21.98
N LEU A 250 -5.10 0.00 -23.28
CA LEU A 250 -4.11 -0.49 -24.21
C LEU A 250 -2.97 0.50 -24.37
N GLY A 251 -1.77 -0.03 -24.61
CA GLY A 251 -0.62 0.74 -25.07
C GLY A 251 0.63 0.53 -24.21
N PRO A 252 1.82 0.48 -24.82
CA PRO A 252 3.09 0.36 -24.10
C PRO A 252 3.46 1.62 -23.29
N ASP A 253 2.74 2.72 -23.50
CA ASP A 253 2.81 4.00 -22.78
C ASP A 253 1.81 4.07 -21.61
N THR A 254 1.23 2.95 -21.17
CA THR A 254 0.39 2.88 -19.97
C THR A 254 1.10 2.10 -18.88
N ILE A 255 1.10 2.58 -17.64
CA ILE A 255 1.74 1.89 -16.51
C ILE A 255 0.99 0.59 -16.21
N MET A 256 1.71 -0.52 -16.00
CA MET A 256 1.12 -1.77 -15.52
C MET A 256 0.96 -1.74 -14.00
N GLU A 257 -0.09 -2.38 -13.49
CA GLU A 257 -0.14 -2.70 -12.07
C GLU A 257 1.05 -3.57 -11.66
N GLY A 258 1.60 -3.26 -10.49
CA GLY A 258 2.84 -3.79 -9.94
C GLY A 258 4.11 -3.13 -10.48
N GLN A 259 4.03 -2.23 -11.47
CA GLN A 259 5.21 -1.53 -11.97
C GLN A 259 5.65 -0.43 -10.99
N ARG A 260 6.96 -0.28 -10.81
CA ARG A 260 7.54 0.63 -9.82
C ARG A 260 7.84 1.99 -10.44
N LEU A 261 7.49 3.06 -9.75
CA LEU A 261 7.84 4.44 -10.06
C LEU A 261 8.87 4.97 -9.06
N GLN A 262 9.71 5.89 -9.50
CA GLN A 262 10.70 6.58 -8.70
C GLN A 262 10.62 8.08 -8.94
N LEU A 263 10.64 8.88 -7.87
CA LEU A 263 10.87 10.31 -8.00
C LEU A 263 12.33 10.56 -8.37
N ASN A 264 12.58 11.44 -9.35
CA ASN A 264 13.91 11.74 -9.86
C ASN A 264 14.95 11.87 -8.73
N PRO A 265 15.94 10.97 -8.64
CA PRO A 265 16.89 10.92 -7.52
C PRO A 265 17.76 12.19 -7.41
N SER A 266 17.88 12.97 -8.49
CA SER A 266 18.61 14.24 -8.51
C SER A 266 17.71 15.46 -8.24
N LEU A 267 16.41 15.30 -8.07
CA LEU A 267 15.52 16.42 -7.75
C LEU A 267 15.91 17.02 -6.39
N ASP A 268 16.11 18.34 -6.36
CA ASP A 268 16.31 19.07 -5.12
C ASP A 268 14.99 19.17 -4.35
N ILE A 269 15.00 18.67 -3.13
CA ILE A 269 13.86 18.66 -2.21
C ILE A 269 14.18 19.45 -0.93
N SER A 270 15.31 20.17 -0.89
CA SER A 270 15.78 20.90 0.28
C SER A 270 14.81 21.99 0.74
N SER A 271 14.11 22.60 -0.23
CA SER A 271 13.08 23.62 0.01
C SER A 271 11.73 23.06 0.49
N LEU A 272 11.51 21.74 0.39
CA LEU A 272 10.27 21.15 0.87
C LEU A 272 10.19 21.22 2.40
N PRO A 273 8.99 21.48 2.95
CA PRO A 273 8.75 21.40 4.39
C PRO A 273 8.93 19.96 4.90
N PRO A 274 9.10 19.76 6.23
CA PRO A 274 9.60 18.50 6.77
C PRO A 274 8.79 17.25 6.37
N LYS A 275 7.45 17.30 6.34
CA LYS A 275 6.63 16.11 6.03
C LYS A 275 6.60 15.80 4.53
N ALA A 276 6.50 16.82 3.68
CA ALA A 276 6.66 16.67 2.24
C ALA A 276 8.06 16.15 1.88
N LYS A 277 9.11 16.69 2.50
CA LYS A 277 10.49 16.23 2.31
C LYS A 277 10.66 14.76 2.67
N LEU A 278 10.05 14.30 3.76
CA LEU A 278 10.07 12.90 4.18
C LEU A 278 9.45 11.98 3.11
N ILE A 279 8.27 12.33 2.60
CA ILE A 279 7.59 11.57 1.53
C ILE A 279 8.39 11.61 0.22
N ALA A 280 8.89 12.78 -0.18
CA ALA A 280 9.70 12.93 -1.38
C ALA A 280 10.99 12.10 -1.28
N GLN A 281 11.63 12.08 -0.10
CA GLN A 281 12.82 11.25 0.13
C GLN A 281 12.49 9.75 0.05
N ALA A 282 11.34 9.30 0.59
CA ALA A 282 10.87 7.93 0.43
C ALA A 282 10.65 7.59 -1.05
N LEU A 283 10.02 8.47 -1.83
CA LEU A 283 9.82 8.30 -3.27
C LEU A 283 11.12 8.30 -4.09
N LYS A 284 12.18 8.99 -3.63
CA LYS A 284 13.51 8.91 -4.25
C LYS A 284 14.22 7.60 -3.93
N THR A 285 14.10 7.14 -2.68
CA THR A 285 14.88 6.01 -2.14
C THR A 285 14.23 4.66 -2.44
N TYR A 286 12.92 4.57 -2.18
CA TYR A 286 12.10 3.36 -2.34
C TYR A 286 11.12 3.50 -3.50
N GLY A 287 10.77 4.70 -3.94
CA GLY A 287 9.76 4.87 -4.98
C GLY A 287 8.38 4.40 -4.52
N GLY A 288 7.60 3.86 -5.44
CA GLY A 288 6.31 3.27 -5.13
C GLY A 288 5.77 2.42 -6.28
N TYR A 289 4.74 1.62 -6.02
CA TYR A 289 4.18 0.68 -6.98
C TYR A 289 2.77 1.09 -7.39
N MET A 290 2.47 1.02 -8.68
CA MET A 290 1.11 1.19 -9.18
C MET A 290 0.26 -0.01 -8.74
N VAL A 291 -0.79 0.20 -7.95
CA VAL A 291 -1.58 -0.90 -7.35
C VAL A 291 -3.09 -0.81 -7.58
N ASP A 292 -3.57 0.28 -8.16
CA ASP A 292 -5.01 0.51 -8.31
C ASP A 292 -5.33 1.50 -9.43
N ASN A 293 -6.55 1.40 -9.94
CA ASN A 293 -7.16 2.45 -10.75
C ASN A 293 -7.88 3.46 -9.84
N ALA A 294 -7.77 4.75 -10.15
CA ALA A 294 -8.49 5.83 -9.48
C ALA A 294 -8.76 6.96 -10.47
N HIS A 295 -9.44 8.03 -10.07
CA HIS A 295 -9.56 9.21 -10.95
C HIS A 295 -8.28 10.05 -11.02
N GLY A 296 -7.45 9.98 -9.97
CA GLY A 296 -6.22 10.76 -9.84
C GLY A 296 -4.96 9.89 -9.91
N PHE A 297 -3.81 10.56 -9.95
CA PHE A 297 -2.51 9.93 -9.69
C PHE A 297 -2.16 10.11 -8.21
N ASN A 298 -2.52 9.15 -7.36
CA ASN A 298 -2.50 9.35 -5.90
C ASN A 298 -1.48 8.46 -5.19
N ILE A 299 -1.05 8.90 -4.01
CA ILE A 299 -0.48 8.05 -2.97
C ILE A 299 -1.46 7.87 -1.81
N TYR A 300 -1.37 6.74 -1.10
CA TYR A 300 -2.31 6.36 -0.05
C TYR A 300 -1.79 6.65 1.35
N PHE A 301 -2.65 7.22 2.19
CA PHE A 301 -2.41 7.47 3.62
C PHE A 301 -3.44 6.72 4.44
N GLU A 302 -3.07 6.27 5.63
CA GLU A 302 -4.01 5.74 6.63
C GLU A 302 -5.23 6.66 6.81
N TYR A 303 -6.44 6.11 6.79
CA TYR A 303 -7.63 6.89 7.10
C TYR A 303 -7.69 7.21 8.60
N LYS A 304 -7.57 8.49 8.95
CA LYS A 304 -7.62 8.97 10.34
C LYS A 304 -8.93 9.67 10.72
N GLY A 305 -9.99 9.44 9.95
CA GLY A 305 -11.28 10.11 10.11
C GLY A 305 -11.55 11.13 8.99
N PRO A 306 -12.75 11.73 8.97
CA PRO A 306 -13.10 12.72 7.95
C PRO A 306 -12.24 13.97 8.05
N TYR A 307 -12.18 14.76 6.96
CA TYR A 307 -11.36 15.98 6.87
C TYR A 307 -11.43 16.80 8.17
N ALA A 308 -12.62 17.15 8.65
CA ALA A 308 -12.79 18.07 9.78
C ALA A 308 -12.15 17.61 11.12
N THR A 309 -11.96 16.32 11.33
CA THR A 309 -11.46 15.76 12.61
C THR A 309 -10.18 14.94 12.47
N SER A 310 -9.69 14.78 11.25
CA SER A 310 -8.52 13.96 10.98
C SER A 310 -7.23 14.62 11.45
N SER A 311 -6.37 13.82 12.05
CA SER A 311 -5.04 14.25 12.50
C SER A 311 -4.17 14.77 11.33
N TRP A 312 -4.43 14.28 10.11
CA TRP A 312 -3.74 14.71 8.88
C TRP A 312 -3.88 16.20 8.59
N ASN A 313 -4.91 16.89 9.07
CA ASN A 313 -5.05 18.34 8.92
C ASN A 313 -3.83 19.10 9.44
N THR A 314 -3.18 18.60 10.48
CA THR A 314 -1.97 19.19 11.07
C THR A 314 -0.82 19.26 10.05
N TYR A 315 -0.78 18.36 9.07
CA TYR A 315 0.26 18.27 8.05
C TYR A 315 -0.25 18.58 6.63
N ALA A 316 -1.52 18.98 6.47
CA ALA A 316 -2.13 19.12 5.15
C ALA A 316 -1.43 20.17 4.27
N SER A 317 -1.08 21.33 4.83
CA SER A 317 -0.36 22.37 4.09
C SER A 317 1.09 21.98 3.77
N ASP A 318 1.75 21.24 4.67
CA ASP A 318 3.10 20.72 4.49
C ASP A 318 3.11 19.70 3.34
N ILE A 319 2.33 18.61 3.48
CA ILE A 319 2.20 17.54 2.49
C ILE A 319 1.71 18.07 1.15
N GLY A 320 0.78 19.03 1.15
CA GLY A 320 0.23 19.64 -0.07
C GLY A 320 1.28 20.28 -0.98
N THR A 321 2.45 20.68 -0.45
CA THR A 321 3.54 21.21 -1.29
C THR A 321 4.09 20.20 -2.30
N LEU A 322 3.88 18.89 -2.09
CA LEU A 322 4.24 17.84 -3.04
C LEU A 322 3.49 17.97 -4.37
N ALA A 323 2.31 18.60 -4.40
CA ALA A 323 1.59 18.88 -5.63
C ALA A 323 2.36 19.84 -6.57
N GLY A 324 3.34 20.59 -6.03
CA GLY A 324 4.25 21.42 -6.81
C GLY A 324 5.33 20.64 -7.57
N ILE A 325 5.50 19.34 -7.31
CA ILE A 325 6.44 18.49 -8.05
C ILE A 325 5.78 18.07 -9.37
N PRO A 326 6.33 18.45 -10.55
CA PRO A 326 5.76 18.04 -11.82
C PRO A 326 5.77 16.52 -11.99
N LEU A 327 4.72 15.94 -12.58
CA LEU A 327 4.66 14.50 -12.85
C LEU A 327 5.80 14.00 -13.75
N SER A 328 6.39 14.88 -14.57
CA SER A 328 7.59 14.59 -15.38
C SER A 328 8.85 14.29 -14.55
N GLN A 329 8.84 14.57 -13.24
CA GLN A 329 9.90 14.16 -12.33
C GLN A 329 9.79 12.70 -11.89
N PHE A 330 8.68 12.03 -12.15
CA PHE A 330 8.56 10.59 -11.90
C PHE A 330 9.07 9.79 -13.09
N ARG A 331 9.72 8.67 -12.79
CA ARG A 331 10.22 7.72 -13.78
C ARG A 331 9.71 6.33 -13.46
N VAL A 332 9.26 5.63 -14.48
CA VAL A 332 8.77 4.27 -14.36
C VAL A 332 9.96 3.33 -14.59
N ILE A 333 10.21 2.45 -13.63
CA ILE A 333 11.25 1.42 -13.69
C ILE A 333 10.75 0.29 -14.60
N SER A 334 11.65 -0.26 -15.42
CA SER A 334 11.34 -1.40 -16.27
C SER A 334 10.83 -2.57 -15.43
N CYS A 335 9.75 -3.19 -15.88
CA CYS A 335 9.28 -4.41 -15.24
C CYS A 335 10.24 -5.57 -15.53
N SER A 336 10.83 -6.18 -14.50
CA SER A 336 11.76 -7.31 -14.65
C SER A 336 11.07 -8.58 -15.13
N THR A 337 9.80 -8.76 -14.80
CA THR A 337 9.02 -9.94 -15.16
C THR A 337 7.58 -9.53 -15.38
N ILE A 338 7.16 -9.56 -16.65
CA ILE A 338 5.77 -9.36 -17.04
C ILE A 338 5.08 -10.72 -16.99
N ALA A 339 4.03 -10.85 -16.20
CA ALA A 339 3.17 -12.02 -16.21
C ALA A 339 1.96 -11.76 -17.11
N THR A 340 1.51 -12.80 -17.82
CA THR A 340 0.41 -12.73 -18.78
C THR A 340 -0.64 -13.81 -18.50
N LYS A 341 -1.91 -13.52 -18.78
CA LYS A 341 -3.02 -14.49 -18.66
C LYS A 341 -3.72 -14.80 -19.97
#